data_AF-R6ZXB2-F1
#
_entry.id   AF-R6ZXB2-F1
#
_cell.length_a   1.000
_cell.length_b   1.000
_cell.length_c   1.000
_cell.angle_alpha   90.00
_cell.angle_beta   90.00
_cell.angle_gamma   90.00
#
_symmetry.space_group_name_H-M   'P 1'
#
loop_
_entity.id
_entity.type
_entity.pdbx_description
1 polymer ?
#
loop_
_entity_poly.entity_id
_entity_poly.type
_entity_poly.pdbx_seq_one_letter_code
_entity_poly.pdbx_strand_id
1 'polypeptide(L)'
;MAFAAMPVFAEETAPQGYVTVAVEKFTTGEGYILEPVEVPFYEGETGTALTERALGVEQINEGEGVGAYIASIADPDGGKGTVPEVIRNAVEAAGGTLAEERLTPGWLASYDYASTSGWMYMVNNEVPSFGIGDYTPQDGDVLRWTFSIYAYGADLGIDTSYMSEWGGAAAITPAADRDALTKLLATAKDAQGEGVRAAYDAAVAVISDVTAEQAKLDEAAAALQAALETEPVVTTVTTTTEAAAETTGTTVTTTATGTSTPAPKTGDHTGGLVLTGCGVLALAALCAKKRHA
;
A
#
# COMPACT_ATOMS: atom_id res chain seq x y z
N MET A 1 59.48 0.29 22.96
CA MET A 1 58.05 0.52 23.25
C MET A 1 57.29 0.16 21.99
N ALA A 2 56.35 -0.78 22.06
CA ALA A 2 55.45 -1.06 20.95
C ALA A 2 54.18 -0.22 21.14
N PHE A 3 53.84 0.62 20.17
CA PHE A 3 52.52 1.23 20.12
C PHE A 3 51.54 0.15 19.66
N ALA A 4 50.56 -0.17 20.49
CA ALA A 4 49.41 -0.95 20.06
C ALA A 4 48.60 -0.06 19.10
N ALA A 5 48.45 -0.49 17.84
CA ALA A 5 47.49 0.11 16.94
C ALA A 5 46.09 -0.19 17.47
N MET A 6 45.37 0.83 17.91
CA MET A 6 43.95 0.71 18.21
C MET A 6 43.19 0.43 16.90
N PRO A 7 42.22 -0.50 16.88
CA PRO A 7 41.39 -0.70 15.70
C PRO A 7 40.59 0.57 15.44
N VAL A 8 40.77 1.17 14.27
CA VAL A 8 39.81 2.13 13.72
C VAL A 8 38.59 1.31 13.33
N PHE A 9 37.54 1.37 14.15
CA PHE A 9 36.21 0.99 13.68
C PHE A 9 35.82 1.99 12.60
N ALA A 10 35.46 1.49 11.42
CA ALA A 10 34.87 2.34 10.39
C ALA A 10 33.56 2.92 10.96
N GLU A 11 33.41 4.23 10.86
CA GLU A 11 32.17 4.90 11.21
C GLU A 11 31.14 4.53 10.14
N GLU A 12 30.16 3.71 10.50
CA GLU A 12 29.08 3.30 9.62
C GLU A 12 28.23 4.55 9.33
N THR A 13 28.39 5.09 8.11
CA THR A 13 27.69 6.30 7.69
C THR A 13 26.19 6.07 7.76
N ALA A 14 25.48 6.91 8.52
CA ALA A 14 24.02 6.84 8.58
C ALA A 14 23.41 7.08 7.18
N PRO A 15 22.31 6.39 6.82
CA PRO A 15 21.61 6.65 5.57
C PRO A 15 21.04 8.08 5.55
N GLN A 16 20.94 8.68 4.37
CA GLN A 16 20.31 9.99 4.19
C GLN A 16 18.78 9.91 4.21
N GLY A 17 18.23 8.72 3.92
CA GLY A 17 16.81 8.43 3.92
C GLY A 17 16.54 7.03 3.36
N TYR A 18 15.27 6.74 3.12
CA TYR A 18 14.80 5.47 2.57
C TYR A 18 13.91 5.70 1.34
N VAL A 19 14.03 4.82 0.35
CA VAL A 19 13.13 4.74 -0.81
C VAL A 19 12.36 3.42 -0.72
N THR A 20 11.06 3.44 -0.97
CA THR A 20 10.30 2.20 -1.15
C THR A 20 10.58 1.64 -2.54
N VAL A 21 11.20 0.47 -2.63
CA VAL A 21 11.53 -0.19 -3.90
C VAL A 21 10.63 -1.41 -4.11
N ALA A 22 10.09 -1.57 -5.31
CA ALA A 22 9.32 -2.74 -5.73
C ALA A 22 9.65 -3.15 -7.18
N VAL A 23 9.48 -4.44 -7.50
CA VAL A 23 9.67 -4.97 -8.86
C VAL A 23 8.45 -5.78 -9.29
N GLU A 24 7.73 -5.26 -10.28
CA GLU A 24 6.34 -5.59 -10.63
C GLU A 24 6.29 -6.29 -12.00
N LYS A 25 5.61 -7.45 -12.08
CA LYS A 25 5.35 -8.18 -13.34
C LYS A 25 3.85 -8.44 -13.57
N PHE A 26 3.01 -7.51 -13.13
CA PHE A 26 1.55 -7.58 -13.20
C PHE A 26 1.01 -7.79 -14.64
N THR A 27 1.70 -7.23 -15.64
CA THR A 27 1.36 -7.40 -17.06
C THR A 27 1.51 -8.85 -17.56
N THR A 28 2.31 -9.69 -16.89
CA THR A 28 2.39 -11.13 -17.22
C THR A 28 1.28 -11.96 -16.55
N GLY A 29 0.43 -11.33 -15.74
CA GLY A 29 -0.56 -11.99 -14.89
C GLY A 29 0.09 -12.68 -13.68
N GLU A 30 1.27 -12.21 -13.26
CA GLU A 30 1.99 -12.62 -12.07
C GLU A 30 2.02 -11.47 -11.06
N GLY A 31 2.54 -11.70 -9.84
CA GLY A 31 2.66 -10.66 -8.81
C GLY A 31 3.98 -9.88 -8.90
N TYR A 32 4.66 -9.78 -7.78
CA TYR A 32 5.99 -9.18 -7.68
C TYR A 32 7.12 -10.18 -8.03
N ILE A 33 8.27 -9.67 -8.47
CA ILE A 33 9.58 -10.32 -8.28
C ILE A 33 10.14 -9.94 -6.90
N LEU A 34 10.00 -8.65 -6.54
CA LEU A 34 10.33 -8.11 -5.22
C LEU A 34 9.11 -7.34 -4.70
N GLU A 35 8.48 -7.87 -3.65
CA GLU A 35 7.44 -7.16 -2.89
C GLU A 35 8.02 -5.84 -2.33
N PRO A 36 7.19 -4.80 -2.10
CA PRO A 36 7.68 -3.50 -1.67
C PRO A 36 8.53 -3.58 -0.39
N VAL A 37 9.72 -2.97 -0.41
CA VAL A 37 10.66 -2.91 0.71
C VAL A 37 11.28 -1.52 0.85
N GLU A 38 11.58 -1.11 2.08
CA GLU A 38 12.34 0.12 2.34
C GLU A 38 13.84 -0.12 2.14
N VAL A 39 14.46 0.67 1.25
CA VAL A 39 15.87 0.55 0.89
C VAL A 39 16.59 1.86 1.27
N PRO A 40 17.62 1.80 2.15
CA PRO A 40 18.38 3.00 2.51
C PRO A 40 19.22 3.50 1.34
N PHE A 41 19.44 4.81 1.25
CA PHE A 41 20.43 5.42 0.37
C PHE A 41 21.44 6.30 1.12
N TYR A 42 22.63 6.46 0.52
CA TYR A 42 23.76 7.20 1.08
C TYR A 42 24.20 8.36 0.16
N GLU A 43 25.15 9.17 0.62
CA GLU A 43 25.59 10.38 -0.11
C GLU A 43 26.16 10.07 -1.49
N GLY A 44 25.61 10.72 -2.52
CA GLY A 44 26.07 10.56 -3.91
C GLY A 44 25.60 9.27 -4.60
N GLU A 45 24.78 8.46 -3.94
CA GLU A 45 24.14 7.30 -4.56
C GLU A 45 23.03 7.69 -5.54
N THR A 46 22.76 6.77 -6.45
CA THR A 46 21.74 6.91 -7.50
C THR A 46 20.79 5.72 -7.47
N GLY A 47 19.75 5.75 -8.31
CA GLY A 47 18.81 4.64 -8.45
C GLY A 47 19.46 3.29 -8.80
N THR A 48 20.64 3.28 -9.41
CA THR A 48 21.42 2.04 -9.65
C THR A 48 21.77 1.38 -8.31
N ALA A 49 22.37 2.13 -7.38
CA ALA A 49 22.76 1.60 -6.07
C ALA A 49 21.57 1.10 -5.25
N LEU A 50 20.41 1.80 -5.33
CA LEU A 50 19.16 1.32 -4.74
C LEU A 50 18.70 0.00 -5.35
N THR A 51 18.72 -0.12 -6.68
CA THR A 51 18.24 -1.31 -7.40
C THR A 51 19.15 -2.51 -7.14
N GLU A 52 20.47 -2.33 -7.21
CA GLU A 52 21.47 -3.34 -6.86
C GLU A 52 21.35 -3.81 -5.40
N ARG A 53 21.07 -2.89 -4.47
CA ARG A 53 20.86 -3.19 -3.05
C ARG A 53 19.55 -3.94 -2.78
N ALA A 54 18.51 -3.65 -3.55
CA ALA A 54 17.19 -4.25 -3.44
C ALA A 54 17.15 -5.70 -3.99
N LEU A 55 17.83 -5.94 -5.11
CA LEU A 55 17.77 -7.21 -5.84
C LEU A 55 19.00 -8.11 -5.67
N GLY A 56 20.19 -7.52 -5.48
CA GLY A 56 21.47 -8.19 -5.70
C GLY A 56 21.96 -8.00 -7.15
N VAL A 57 23.22 -7.62 -7.31
CA VAL A 57 23.85 -7.35 -8.63
C VAL A 57 23.78 -8.54 -9.59
N GLU A 58 23.78 -9.75 -9.06
CA GLU A 58 23.72 -10.98 -9.85
C GLU A 58 22.30 -11.34 -10.35
N GLN A 59 21.27 -10.66 -9.84
CA GLN A 59 19.87 -10.80 -10.28
C GLN A 59 19.50 -9.76 -11.36
N ILE A 60 20.43 -8.87 -11.72
CA ILE A 60 20.25 -7.80 -12.70
C ILE A 60 21.18 -8.05 -13.88
N ASN A 61 20.67 -7.90 -15.09
CA ASN A 61 21.47 -7.92 -16.31
C ASN A 61 21.22 -6.63 -17.09
N GLU A 62 22.21 -5.73 -17.08
CA GLU A 62 22.20 -4.52 -17.90
C GLU A 62 22.46 -4.87 -19.36
N GLY A 63 21.69 -4.27 -20.28
CA GLY A 63 21.83 -4.54 -21.71
C GLY A 63 23.14 -4.02 -22.31
N GLU A 64 23.60 -4.63 -23.40
CA GLU A 64 24.71 -4.07 -24.19
C GLU A 64 24.30 -2.73 -24.83
N GLY A 65 24.81 -1.60 -24.31
CA GLY A 65 24.40 -0.29 -24.80
C GLY A 65 24.98 0.92 -24.07
N VAL A 66 24.32 2.06 -24.23
CA VAL A 66 24.63 3.33 -23.55
C VAL A 66 23.42 3.74 -22.72
N GLY A 67 23.65 4.03 -21.44
CA GLY A 67 22.59 4.20 -20.43
C GLY A 67 22.27 2.86 -19.76
N ALA A 68 22.17 2.86 -18.43
CA ALA A 68 21.92 1.67 -17.61
C ALA A 68 20.48 1.16 -17.78
N TYR A 69 20.21 0.51 -18.91
CA TYR A 69 18.95 -0.16 -19.21
C TYR A 69 19.00 -1.59 -18.69
N ILE A 70 18.09 -1.94 -17.78
CA ILE A 70 17.93 -3.32 -17.31
C ILE A 70 17.30 -4.14 -18.44
N ALA A 71 18.10 -4.97 -19.09
CA ALA A 71 17.64 -5.85 -20.16
C ALA A 71 16.85 -7.04 -19.60
N SER A 72 17.20 -7.54 -18.41
CA SER A 72 16.44 -8.58 -17.72
C SER A 72 16.70 -8.60 -16.21
N ILE A 73 15.69 -9.04 -15.45
CA ILE A 73 15.77 -9.32 -14.01
C ILE A 73 15.56 -10.82 -13.81
N ALA A 74 16.26 -11.42 -12.86
CA ALA A 74 16.11 -12.83 -12.54
C ALA A 74 14.71 -13.12 -11.97
N ASP A 75 14.10 -14.20 -12.46
CA ASP A 75 12.75 -14.63 -12.12
C ASP A 75 12.65 -16.16 -12.25
N PRO A 76 13.38 -16.93 -11.41
CA PRO A 76 13.53 -18.37 -11.55
C PRO A 76 12.21 -19.14 -11.43
N ASP A 77 11.25 -18.57 -10.72
CA ASP A 77 9.93 -19.14 -10.48
C ASP A 77 8.82 -18.55 -11.36
N GLY A 78 9.15 -17.66 -12.30
CA GLY A 78 8.18 -17.01 -13.16
C GLY A 78 7.72 -17.82 -14.37
N GLY A 79 7.01 -17.16 -15.27
CA GLY A 79 6.54 -17.74 -16.54
C GLY A 79 5.31 -18.63 -16.37
N LYS A 80 4.64 -18.54 -15.21
CA LYS A 80 3.47 -19.35 -14.82
C LYS A 80 2.16 -18.54 -14.84
N GLY A 81 2.23 -17.24 -15.06
CA GLY A 81 1.07 -16.34 -15.13
C GLY A 81 0.29 -16.45 -16.42
N THR A 82 -0.85 -15.75 -16.48
CA THR A 82 -1.66 -15.60 -17.69
C THR A 82 -1.78 -14.12 -18.01
N VAL A 83 -1.10 -13.66 -19.07
CA VAL A 83 -1.17 -12.28 -19.56
C VAL A 83 -2.64 -11.82 -19.62
N PRO A 84 -3.02 -10.73 -18.92
CA PRO A 84 -4.38 -10.22 -18.83
C PRO A 84 -5.04 -10.00 -20.20
N GLU A 85 -6.35 -10.25 -20.27
CA GLU A 85 -7.10 -10.19 -21.53
C GLU A 85 -7.02 -8.82 -22.21
N VAL A 86 -6.97 -7.71 -21.45
CA VAL A 86 -6.82 -6.36 -22.02
C VAL A 86 -5.53 -6.22 -22.85
N ILE A 87 -4.42 -6.78 -22.36
CA ILE A 87 -3.10 -6.75 -23.01
C ILE A 87 -3.10 -7.70 -24.21
N ARG A 88 -3.61 -8.93 -24.03
CA ARG A 88 -3.72 -9.94 -25.09
C ARG A 88 -4.54 -9.44 -26.27
N ASN A 89 -5.71 -8.85 -26.01
CA ASN A 89 -6.60 -8.31 -27.02
C ASN A 89 -5.98 -7.12 -27.74
N ALA A 90 -5.21 -6.27 -27.05
CA ALA A 90 -4.50 -5.16 -27.67
C ALA A 90 -3.36 -5.63 -28.61
N VAL A 91 -2.59 -6.65 -28.20
CA VAL A 91 -1.57 -7.28 -29.05
C VAL A 91 -2.21 -7.91 -30.30
N GLU A 92 -3.29 -8.66 -30.16
CA GLU A 92 -4.01 -9.27 -31.29
C GLU A 92 -4.62 -8.20 -32.23
N ALA A 93 -5.23 -7.15 -31.67
CA ALA A 93 -5.81 -6.05 -32.45
C ALA A 93 -4.75 -5.25 -33.24
N ALA A 94 -3.52 -5.18 -32.73
CA ALA A 94 -2.36 -4.63 -33.44
C ALA A 94 -1.77 -5.57 -34.51
N GLY A 95 -2.30 -6.80 -34.65
CA GLY A 95 -1.78 -7.82 -35.56
C GLY A 95 -0.52 -8.53 -35.04
N GLY A 96 -0.20 -8.37 -33.75
CA GLY A 96 0.90 -9.07 -33.09
C GLY A 96 0.47 -10.44 -32.55
N THR A 97 1.45 -11.15 -31.97
CA THR A 97 1.24 -12.44 -31.30
C THR A 97 2.05 -12.44 -30.01
N LEU A 98 1.48 -12.96 -28.93
CA LEU A 98 2.23 -13.21 -27.69
C LEU A 98 3.03 -14.51 -27.82
N ALA A 99 4.32 -14.47 -27.46
CA ALA A 99 5.12 -15.69 -27.28
C ALA A 99 4.59 -16.50 -26.08
N GLU A 100 4.53 -17.82 -26.23
CA GLU A 100 4.08 -18.75 -25.18
C GLU A 100 5.16 -19.04 -24.13
N GLU A 101 6.43 -18.86 -24.49
CA GLU A 101 7.60 -19.11 -23.64
C GLU A 101 8.50 -17.86 -23.59
N ARG A 102 9.23 -17.69 -22.48
CA ARG A 102 10.28 -16.67 -22.33
C ARG A 102 11.56 -17.08 -23.06
N LEU A 103 12.31 -16.11 -23.57
CA LEU A 103 13.55 -16.30 -24.34
C LEU A 103 14.66 -16.95 -23.52
N THR A 104 14.75 -16.62 -22.23
CA THR A 104 15.75 -17.16 -21.30
C THR A 104 15.08 -17.72 -20.05
N PRO A 105 15.11 -19.05 -19.81
CA PRO A 105 14.52 -19.65 -18.62
C PRO A 105 15.08 -19.06 -17.32
N GLY A 106 14.18 -18.74 -16.40
CA GLY A 106 14.50 -18.18 -15.08
C GLY A 106 14.89 -16.70 -15.07
N TRP A 107 14.69 -15.99 -16.19
CA TRP A 107 14.78 -14.54 -16.28
C TRP A 107 13.46 -13.99 -16.82
N LEU A 108 13.19 -12.71 -16.57
CA LEU A 108 12.18 -11.92 -17.30
C LEU A 108 12.91 -10.81 -18.04
N ALA A 109 12.93 -10.92 -19.36
CA ALA A 109 13.75 -10.13 -20.25
C ALA A 109 12.92 -9.23 -21.17
N SER A 110 13.54 -8.14 -21.61
CA SER A 110 13.04 -7.36 -22.74
C SER A 110 12.89 -8.27 -23.97
N TYR A 111 11.85 -8.01 -24.76
CA TYR A 111 11.40 -8.87 -25.85
C TYR A 111 10.77 -10.22 -25.45
N ASP A 112 10.63 -10.57 -24.16
CA ASP A 112 9.75 -11.68 -23.73
C ASP A 112 8.29 -11.32 -24.01
N TYR A 113 7.48 -12.31 -24.40
CA TYR A 113 6.08 -12.16 -24.81
C TYR A 113 5.83 -11.33 -26.09
N ALA A 114 6.41 -10.12 -26.25
CA ALA A 114 6.18 -9.24 -27.41
C ALA A 114 7.41 -8.39 -27.75
N SER A 115 7.54 -7.95 -29.02
CA SER A 115 8.70 -7.16 -29.48
C SER A 115 8.80 -5.74 -28.89
N THR A 116 7.77 -5.27 -28.20
CA THR A 116 7.70 -3.98 -27.50
C THR A 116 7.84 -4.11 -25.98
N SER A 117 8.14 -5.31 -25.48
CA SER A 117 8.20 -5.59 -24.05
C SER A 117 9.55 -5.25 -23.44
N GLY A 118 9.55 -4.97 -22.14
CA GLY A 118 10.76 -4.74 -21.37
C GLY A 118 10.52 -4.03 -20.05
N TRP A 119 11.61 -3.84 -19.32
CA TRP A 119 11.61 -3.15 -18.05
C TRP A 119 11.52 -1.65 -18.24
N MET A 120 10.64 -1.02 -17.44
CA MET A 120 10.54 0.41 -17.24
C MET A 120 10.69 0.69 -15.74
N TYR A 121 11.01 1.94 -15.38
CA TYR A 121 10.95 2.37 -13.99
C TYR A 121 10.11 3.64 -13.84
N MET A 122 9.45 3.75 -12.70
CA MET A 122 8.70 4.93 -12.26
C MET A 122 9.29 5.43 -10.95
N VAL A 123 9.31 6.75 -10.76
CA VAL A 123 9.62 7.38 -9.48
C VAL A 123 8.47 8.31 -9.12
N ASN A 124 7.82 8.09 -7.98
CA ASN A 124 6.66 8.88 -7.53
C ASN A 124 5.56 8.97 -8.61
N ASN A 125 5.20 7.80 -9.17
CA ASN A 125 4.27 7.57 -10.28
C ASN A 125 4.58 8.29 -11.61
N GLU A 126 5.70 9.00 -11.71
CA GLU A 126 6.18 9.62 -12.95
C GLU A 126 7.18 8.70 -13.67
N VAL A 127 7.18 8.71 -15.00
CA VAL A 127 8.14 7.97 -15.84
C VAL A 127 9.31 8.91 -16.17
N PRO A 128 10.52 8.71 -15.62
CA PRO A 128 11.60 9.67 -15.79
C PRO A 128 12.19 9.65 -17.21
N SER A 129 12.62 10.82 -17.70
CA SER A 129 13.19 10.99 -19.04
C SER A 129 14.72 10.78 -19.10
N PHE A 130 15.28 10.05 -18.14
CA PHE A 130 16.72 9.81 -17.95
C PHE A 130 16.94 8.36 -17.50
N GLY A 131 18.21 7.93 -17.36
CA GLY A 131 18.51 6.58 -16.90
C GLY A 131 18.45 6.45 -15.38
N ILE A 132 18.27 5.22 -14.86
CA ILE A 132 18.26 4.98 -13.41
C ILE A 132 19.56 5.45 -12.71
N GLY A 133 20.68 5.43 -13.44
CA GLY A 133 21.97 5.97 -12.97
C GLY A 133 22.02 7.50 -12.80
N ASP A 134 21.07 8.25 -13.36
CA ASP A 134 20.93 9.71 -13.19
C ASP A 134 19.85 10.09 -12.16
N TYR A 135 19.09 9.11 -11.62
CA TYR A 135 18.11 9.35 -10.56
C TYR A 135 18.80 9.57 -9.22
N THR A 136 18.65 10.78 -8.65
CA THR A 136 19.06 11.11 -7.27
C THR A 136 17.91 10.82 -6.28
N PRO A 137 18.07 9.88 -5.33
CA PRO A 137 17.03 9.52 -4.36
C PRO A 137 16.68 10.64 -3.37
N GLN A 138 15.43 10.65 -2.91
CA GLN A 138 14.96 11.45 -1.78
C GLN A 138 14.24 10.57 -0.74
N ASP A 139 14.24 11.02 0.51
CA ASP A 139 13.59 10.30 1.60
C ASP A 139 12.07 10.23 1.38
N GLY A 140 11.53 9.00 1.41
CA GLY A 140 10.13 8.73 1.13
C GLY A 140 9.75 8.67 -0.35
N ASP A 141 10.69 8.62 -1.29
CA ASP A 141 10.38 8.29 -2.69
C ASP A 141 9.84 6.86 -2.84
N VAL A 142 9.13 6.59 -3.94
CA VAL A 142 8.80 5.22 -4.40
C VAL A 142 9.44 4.98 -5.75
N LEU A 143 10.28 3.94 -5.84
CA LEU A 143 10.88 3.44 -7.07
C LEU A 143 10.22 2.11 -7.45
N ARG A 144 9.47 2.10 -8.55
CA ARG A 144 8.86 0.87 -9.07
C ARG A 144 9.50 0.48 -10.39
N TRP A 145 10.17 -0.66 -10.43
CA TRP A 145 10.47 -1.33 -11.69
C TRP A 145 9.23 -2.11 -12.13
N THR A 146 8.84 -1.94 -13.38
CA THR A 146 7.61 -2.53 -13.91
C THR A 146 7.85 -3.10 -15.30
N PHE A 147 7.38 -4.31 -15.54
CA PHE A 147 7.47 -4.96 -16.84
C PHE A 147 6.30 -4.53 -17.72
N SER A 148 6.59 -3.95 -18.88
CA SER A 148 5.62 -3.69 -19.96
C SER A 148 5.66 -4.83 -20.97
N ILE A 149 4.51 -5.26 -21.49
CA ILE A 149 4.41 -6.12 -22.66
C ILE A 149 4.07 -5.28 -23.91
N TYR A 150 3.06 -4.42 -23.80
CA TYR A 150 2.42 -3.79 -24.95
C TYR A 150 2.87 -2.34 -25.18
N ALA A 151 3.40 -2.08 -26.38
CA ALA A 151 3.64 -0.75 -26.93
C ALA A 151 4.41 0.20 -25.97
N TYR A 152 5.49 -0.30 -25.36
CA TYR A 152 6.41 0.48 -24.52
C TYR A 152 5.75 1.12 -23.28
N GLY A 153 4.77 0.45 -22.68
CA GLY A 153 4.10 0.88 -21.44
C GLY A 153 2.64 1.31 -21.60
N ALA A 154 2.02 1.07 -22.77
CA ALA A 154 0.60 1.37 -22.96
C ALA A 154 -0.32 0.50 -22.08
N ASP A 155 0.15 -0.68 -21.67
CA ASP A 155 -0.47 -1.55 -20.66
C ASP A 155 -0.24 -1.09 -19.20
N LEU A 156 0.60 -0.08 -18.99
CA LEU A 156 0.87 0.55 -17.69
C LEU A 156 0.17 1.92 -17.53
N GLY A 157 -0.78 2.26 -18.41
CA GLY A 157 -1.50 3.54 -18.41
C GLY A 157 -0.76 4.69 -19.09
N ILE A 158 0.36 4.42 -19.77
CA ILE A 158 1.20 5.45 -20.42
C ILE A 158 0.74 5.64 -21.88
N ASP A 159 0.50 6.88 -22.32
CA ASP A 159 0.24 7.15 -23.75
C ASP A 159 1.57 7.23 -24.53
N THR A 160 1.85 6.21 -25.32
CA THR A 160 3.03 6.12 -26.20
C THR A 160 2.69 6.37 -27.68
N SER A 161 1.49 6.87 -27.99
CA SER A 161 1.02 7.09 -29.38
C SER A 161 1.92 8.04 -30.19
N TYR A 162 2.68 8.91 -29.52
CA TYR A 162 3.68 9.80 -30.12
C TYR A 162 4.83 9.06 -30.82
N MET A 163 5.06 7.77 -30.51
CA MET A 163 6.02 6.89 -31.18
C MET A 163 5.34 5.76 -31.96
N SER A 164 4.11 5.96 -32.44
CA SER A 164 3.33 4.96 -33.18
C SER A 164 4.01 4.40 -34.44
N GLU A 165 4.88 5.17 -35.11
CA GLU A 165 5.72 4.66 -36.22
C GLU A 165 6.68 3.53 -35.80
N TRP A 166 6.98 3.42 -34.50
CA TRP A 166 7.86 2.41 -33.90
C TRP A 166 7.09 1.35 -33.10
N GLY A 167 5.76 1.38 -33.11
CA GLY A 167 4.92 0.45 -32.36
C GLY A 167 4.33 0.98 -31.04
N GLY A 168 4.45 2.28 -30.76
CA GLY A 168 3.72 2.93 -29.67
C GLY A 168 2.20 3.01 -29.89
N ALA A 169 1.43 3.14 -28.81
CA ALA A 169 -0.03 3.16 -28.83
C ALA A 169 -0.59 4.07 -27.72
N ALA A 170 -1.87 4.43 -27.82
CA ALA A 170 -2.56 5.04 -26.69
C ALA A 170 -2.69 4.02 -25.53
N ALA A 171 -2.74 4.52 -24.29
CA ALA A 171 -2.91 3.70 -23.10
C ALA A 171 -4.16 2.79 -23.20
N ILE A 172 -4.01 1.53 -22.80
CA ILE A 172 -5.09 0.52 -22.79
C ILE A 172 -5.60 0.21 -21.38
N THR A 173 -4.95 0.75 -20.36
CA THR A 173 -5.29 0.63 -18.93
C THR A 173 -5.38 2.03 -18.30
N PRO A 174 -6.02 2.19 -17.12
CA PRO A 174 -6.08 3.48 -16.44
C PRO A 174 -4.69 3.98 -16.00
N ALA A 175 -4.43 5.27 -16.19
CA ALA A 175 -3.30 5.94 -15.56
C ALA A 175 -3.60 6.11 -14.06
N ALA A 176 -3.13 5.18 -13.24
CA ALA A 176 -3.45 5.08 -11.82
C ALA A 176 -2.20 5.00 -10.94
N ASP A 177 -2.14 5.88 -9.94
CA ASP A 177 -1.08 6.00 -8.95
C ASP A 177 -1.19 4.88 -7.90
N ARG A 178 -0.15 4.05 -7.87
CA ARG A 178 -0.01 2.88 -7.00
C ARG A 178 0.84 3.16 -5.76
N ASP A 179 1.49 4.32 -5.68
CA ASP A 179 2.64 4.54 -4.80
C ASP A 179 2.25 4.61 -3.32
N ALA A 180 1.08 5.19 -3.01
CA ALA A 180 0.53 5.18 -1.66
C ALA A 180 0.27 3.74 -1.14
N LEU A 181 -0.25 2.86 -2.01
CA LEU A 181 -0.52 1.47 -1.66
C LEU A 181 0.79 0.67 -1.58
N THR A 182 1.76 0.92 -2.48
CA THR A 182 3.10 0.34 -2.44
C THR A 182 3.85 0.66 -1.15
N LYS A 183 3.80 1.91 -0.65
CA LYS A 183 4.36 2.28 0.67
C LYS A 183 3.69 1.50 1.80
N LEU A 184 2.36 1.44 1.82
CA LEU A 184 1.63 0.72 2.87
C LEU A 184 1.92 -0.78 2.86
N LEU A 185 2.09 -1.39 1.67
CA LEU A 185 2.52 -2.77 1.55
C LEU A 185 3.93 -2.99 2.13
N ALA A 186 4.88 -2.06 1.91
CA ALA A 186 6.21 -2.15 2.51
C ALA A 186 6.15 -2.12 4.06
N THR A 187 5.35 -1.21 4.63
CA THR A 187 5.12 -1.14 6.08
C THR A 187 4.38 -2.38 6.62
N ALA A 188 3.40 -2.89 5.88
CA ALA A 188 2.50 -3.95 6.36
C ALA A 188 3.05 -5.37 6.23
N LYS A 189 4.03 -5.61 5.34
CA LYS A 189 4.53 -6.95 4.98
C LYS A 189 4.87 -7.84 6.19
N ASP A 190 5.55 -7.26 7.18
CA ASP A 190 6.00 -7.95 8.39
C ASP A 190 5.16 -7.58 9.64
N ALA A 191 4.16 -6.72 9.49
CA ALA A 191 3.28 -6.26 10.56
C ALA A 191 2.40 -7.40 11.12
N GLN A 192 2.08 -7.31 12.41
CA GLN A 192 1.30 -8.31 13.14
C GLN A 192 0.00 -7.68 13.64
N GLY A 193 -1.13 -8.35 13.45
CA GLY A 193 -2.44 -7.88 13.92
C GLY A 193 -3.57 -8.76 13.42
N GLU A 194 -4.74 -8.66 14.05
CA GLU A 194 -5.95 -9.34 13.56
C GLU A 194 -6.40 -8.68 12.25
N GLY A 195 -6.60 -9.48 11.20
CA GLY A 195 -7.02 -8.97 9.89
C GLY A 195 -5.93 -8.36 9.01
N VAL A 196 -4.77 -7.94 9.54
CA VAL A 196 -3.67 -7.31 8.76
C VAL A 196 -3.28 -8.15 7.54
N ARG A 197 -3.04 -9.45 7.70
CA ARG A 197 -2.71 -10.35 6.58
C ARG A 197 -3.81 -10.40 5.52
N ALA A 198 -5.08 -10.43 5.92
CA ALA A 198 -6.18 -10.47 4.96
C ALA A 198 -6.35 -9.14 4.21
N ALA A 199 -6.10 -8.00 4.88
CA ALA A 199 -6.07 -6.69 4.23
C ALA A 199 -4.86 -6.55 3.29
N TYR A 200 -3.70 -7.09 3.68
CA TYR A 200 -2.49 -7.17 2.84
C TYR A 200 -2.74 -7.98 1.57
N ASP A 201 -3.24 -9.21 1.70
CA ASP A 201 -3.51 -10.10 0.56
C ASP A 201 -4.56 -9.49 -0.38
N ALA A 202 -5.56 -8.77 0.15
CA ALA A 202 -6.53 -8.01 -0.64
C ALA A 202 -5.91 -6.79 -1.34
N ALA A 203 -5.01 -6.05 -0.68
CA ALA A 203 -4.28 -4.94 -1.27
C ALA A 203 -3.36 -5.40 -2.41
N VAL A 204 -2.65 -6.53 -2.24
CA VAL A 204 -1.84 -7.15 -3.30
C VAL A 204 -2.72 -7.56 -4.49
N ALA A 205 -3.91 -8.13 -4.24
CA ALA A 205 -4.84 -8.49 -5.32
C ALA A 205 -5.33 -7.27 -6.12
N VAL A 206 -5.56 -6.12 -5.46
CA VAL A 206 -5.99 -4.89 -6.13
C VAL A 206 -4.85 -4.17 -6.85
N ILE A 207 -3.65 -4.08 -6.26
CA ILE A 207 -2.51 -3.37 -6.89
C ILE A 207 -1.97 -4.11 -8.12
N SER A 208 -2.06 -5.45 -8.11
CA SER A 208 -1.66 -6.32 -9.22
C SER A 208 -2.67 -6.34 -10.38
N ASP A 209 -3.87 -5.78 -10.20
CA ASP A 209 -4.81 -5.59 -11.30
C ASP A 209 -4.37 -4.39 -12.15
N VAL A 210 -3.89 -4.68 -13.36
CA VAL A 210 -3.49 -3.67 -14.35
C VAL A 210 -4.67 -2.78 -14.78
N THR A 211 -5.91 -3.22 -14.58
CA THR A 211 -7.14 -2.46 -14.87
C THR A 211 -7.71 -1.70 -13.67
N ALA A 212 -7.05 -1.75 -12.50
CA ALA A 212 -7.51 -1.05 -11.30
C ALA A 212 -7.57 0.48 -11.50
N GLU A 213 -8.76 1.04 -11.36
CA GLU A 213 -9.01 2.48 -11.27
C GLU A 213 -8.48 3.05 -9.94
N GLN A 214 -8.10 4.34 -9.93
CA GLN A 214 -7.54 5.00 -8.74
C GLN A 214 -8.36 4.77 -7.47
N ALA A 215 -9.69 4.91 -7.56
CA ALA A 215 -10.58 4.73 -6.41
C ALA A 215 -10.49 3.32 -5.78
N LYS A 216 -10.10 2.28 -6.52
CA LYS A 216 -9.89 0.93 -5.97
C LYS A 216 -8.57 0.82 -5.23
N LEU A 217 -7.51 1.44 -5.75
CA LEU A 217 -6.23 1.56 -5.06
C LEU A 217 -6.38 2.35 -3.75
N ASP A 218 -7.12 3.47 -3.78
CA ASP A 218 -7.42 4.30 -2.62
C ASP A 218 -8.25 3.55 -1.56
N GLU A 219 -9.28 2.80 -1.98
CA GLU A 219 -10.08 1.93 -1.10
C GLU A 219 -9.22 0.85 -0.43
N ALA A 220 -8.32 0.20 -1.19
CA ALA A 220 -7.41 -0.81 -0.68
C ALA A 220 -6.37 -0.22 0.29
N ALA A 221 -5.83 0.97 0.00
CA ALA A 221 -4.92 1.70 0.87
C ALA A 221 -5.59 2.06 2.21
N ALA A 222 -6.81 2.61 2.16
CA ALA A 222 -7.58 2.92 3.37
C ALA A 222 -7.90 1.68 4.21
N ALA A 223 -8.23 0.54 3.57
CA ALA A 223 -8.50 -0.71 4.26
C ALA A 223 -7.25 -1.31 4.92
N LEU A 224 -6.09 -1.26 4.24
CA LEU A 224 -4.82 -1.72 4.78
C LEU A 224 -4.35 -0.85 5.95
N GLN A 225 -4.42 0.48 5.81
CA GLN A 225 -4.10 1.43 6.88
C GLN A 225 -4.97 1.19 8.13
N ALA A 226 -6.29 1.02 7.95
CA ALA A 226 -7.19 0.75 9.07
C ALA A 226 -6.87 -0.57 9.80
N ALA A 227 -6.39 -1.60 9.08
CA ALA A 227 -5.96 -2.86 9.69
C ALA A 227 -4.63 -2.72 10.47
N LEU A 228 -3.71 -1.87 10.01
CA LEU A 228 -2.48 -1.54 10.74
C LEU A 228 -2.75 -0.74 12.02
N GLU A 229 -3.77 0.12 12.01
CA GLU A 229 -4.16 0.94 13.17
C GLU A 229 -4.95 0.16 14.24
N THR A 230 -5.45 -1.04 13.94
CA THR A 230 -6.16 -1.91 14.92
C THR A 230 -5.20 -2.60 15.90
N GLU A 231 -4.60 -1.81 16.78
CA GLU A 231 -3.91 -2.26 18.00
C GLU A 231 -4.83 -3.13 18.88
N PRO A 232 -4.31 -4.18 19.54
CA PRO A 232 -5.09 -4.99 20.48
C PRO A 232 -5.49 -4.14 21.68
N VAL A 233 -6.80 -4.00 21.93
CA VAL A 233 -7.33 -3.33 23.13
C VAL A 233 -6.97 -4.15 24.38
N VAL A 234 -5.80 -3.87 24.96
CA VAL A 234 -5.35 -4.47 26.22
C VAL A 234 -6.24 -3.95 27.35
N THR A 235 -7.34 -4.66 27.59
CA THR A 235 -8.23 -4.41 28.72
C THR A 235 -7.53 -4.86 30.00
N THR A 236 -6.78 -3.96 30.63
CA THR A 236 -6.12 -4.18 31.92
C THR A 236 -7.14 -4.24 33.06
N VAL A 237 -7.78 -5.40 33.22
CA VAL A 237 -8.61 -5.71 34.39
C VAL A 237 -7.72 -5.72 35.63
N THR A 238 -7.62 -4.57 36.28
CA THR A 238 -6.80 -4.38 37.48
C THR A 238 -7.60 -4.89 38.68
N THR A 239 -7.45 -6.18 38.98
CA THR A 239 -8.15 -6.82 40.10
C THR A 239 -7.48 -6.48 41.42
N THR A 240 -7.87 -5.36 42.04
CA THR A 240 -7.45 -5.01 43.40
C THR A 240 -8.12 -5.94 44.41
N THR A 241 -7.41 -6.98 44.83
CA THR A 241 -7.87 -7.89 45.90
C THR A 241 -7.64 -7.23 47.26
N GLU A 242 -8.63 -6.52 47.77
CA GLU A 242 -8.66 -6.08 49.17
C GLU A 242 -9.10 -7.25 50.07
N ALA A 243 -8.21 -7.67 50.97
CA ALA A 243 -8.49 -8.75 51.91
C ALA A 243 -9.28 -8.23 53.13
N ALA A 244 -10.60 -8.33 53.07
CA ALA A 244 -11.50 -8.08 54.20
C ALA A 244 -12.54 -9.20 54.35
N ALA A 245 -12.97 -9.45 55.58
CA ALA A 245 -13.81 -10.60 55.96
C ALA A 245 -15.26 -10.52 55.45
N GLU A 246 -15.93 -11.68 55.53
CA GLU A 246 -17.36 -11.94 55.38
C GLU A 246 -18.30 -10.72 55.24
N THR A 247 -18.96 -10.58 54.09
CA THR A 247 -20.45 -10.61 53.97
C THR A 247 -20.85 -10.69 52.49
N THR A 248 -21.89 -11.46 52.18
CA THR A 248 -22.44 -11.64 50.81
C THR A 248 -23.14 -10.37 50.29
N GLY A 249 -22.74 -9.89 49.10
CA GLY A 249 -23.44 -8.80 48.41
C GLY A 249 -22.91 -8.50 47.01
N THR A 250 -23.47 -9.12 45.98
CA THR A 250 -23.16 -8.80 44.57
C THR A 250 -23.78 -7.46 44.19
N THR A 251 -22.96 -6.46 43.86
CA THR A 251 -23.41 -5.19 43.29
C THR A 251 -22.80 -5.03 41.89
N VAL A 252 -23.64 -4.88 40.87
CA VAL A 252 -23.21 -4.56 39.50
C VAL A 252 -23.45 -3.08 39.27
N THR A 253 -22.38 -2.32 39.03
CA THR A 253 -22.45 -0.88 38.74
C THR A 253 -22.26 -0.64 37.25
N THR A 254 -23.37 -0.37 36.55
CA THR A 254 -23.33 0.06 35.14
C THR A 254 -23.29 1.59 35.08
N THR A 255 -22.14 2.16 34.71
CA THR A 255 -22.04 3.60 34.45
C THR A 255 -22.30 3.89 32.98
N ALA A 256 -23.42 4.54 32.69
CA ALA A 256 -23.72 5.09 31.36
C ALA A 256 -23.70 6.62 31.42
N THR A 257 -22.94 7.25 30.52
CA THR A 257 -22.96 8.71 30.29
C THR A 257 -23.38 8.97 28.85
N GLY A 258 -24.55 9.61 28.68
CA GLY A 258 -25.08 10.02 27.39
C GLY A 258 -25.16 11.54 27.23
N THR A 259 -25.47 11.99 26.01
CA THR A 259 -25.61 13.41 25.62
C THR A 259 -26.90 13.63 24.81
N SER A 260 -27.40 14.87 24.70
CA SER A 260 -28.81 15.19 24.35
C SER A 260 -28.92 16.30 23.24
N THR A 261 -30.07 16.67 22.64
CA THR A 261 -31.46 16.59 23.16
C THR A 261 -32.58 16.14 22.20
N PRO A 262 -33.34 16.98 21.43
CA PRO A 262 -34.80 16.74 21.38
C PRO A 262 -35.42 16.41 20.01
N ALA A 263 -36.60 15.76 20.09
CA ALA A 263 -37.57 15.48 19.03
C ALA A 263 -38.42 16.76 18.66
N PRO A 264 -39.53 16.76 17.86
CA PRO A 264 -40.58 15.73 17.66
C PRO A 264 -41.08 15.58 16.17
N LYS A 265 -42.14 14.87 15.73
CA LYS A 265 -43.53 14.67 16.25
C LYS A 265 -44.33 13.55 15.50
N THR A 266 -45.22 12.85 16.22
CA THR A 266 -46.59 12.29 15.86
C THR A 266 -46.82 11.46 14.57
N GLY A 267 -47.72 10.48 14.49
CA GLY A 267 -48.78 9.88 15.35
C GLY A 267 -49.27 8.56 14.67
N ASP A 268 -50.30 7.80 15.06
CA ASP A 268 -51.46 7.96 15.96
C ASP A 268 -51.94 6.56 16.49
N HIS A 269 -52.96 6.52 17.35
CA HIS A 269 -53.34 5.41 18.25
C HIS A 269 -54.37 4.38 17.67
N THR A 270 -54.74 3.27 18.36
CA THR A 270 -55.77 3.24 19.44
C THR A 270 -55.83 1.96 20.32
N GLY A 271 -56.11 2.14 21.63
CA GLY A 271 -56.70 1.17 22.60
C GLY A 271 -55.73 0.48 23.58
N GLY A 272 -55.98 0.35 24.90
CA GLY A 272 -56.99 0.94 25.82
C GLY A 272 -56.99 0.34 27.26
N LEU A 273 -57.28 1.16 28.30
CA LEU A 273 -57.60 0.84 29.74
C LEU A 273 -56.52 0.09 30.58
N VAL A 274 -56.32 0.25 31.92
CA VAL A 274 -57.17 0.59 33.09
C VAL A 274 -56.42 1.46 34.17
N LEU A 275 -57.20 2.11 35.05
CA LEU A 275 -56.92 2.98 36.24
C LEU A 275 -56.02 2.33 37.35
N THR A 276 -55.55 2.96 38.46
CA THR A 276 -55.87 4.19 39.27
C THR A 276 -54.60 4.53 40.12
N GLY A 277 -54.17 5.75 40.48
CA GLY A 277 -54.80 6.89 41.21
C GLY A 277 -54.70 6.69 42.74
N CYS A 278 -54.23 7.57 43.65
CA CYS A 278 -53.80 8.99 43.70
C CYS A 278 -52.65 9.14 44.76
N GLY A 279 -51.93 10.25 45.00
CA GLY A 279 -51.94 11.61 44.45
C GLY A 279 -51.90 12.71 45.54
N VAL A 280 -50.77 13.42 45.71
CA VAL A 280 -50.60 14.70 46.46
C VAL A 280 -49.45 15.48 45.78
N LEU A 281 -49.70 16.47 44.93
CA LEU A 281 -49.75 17.93 45.20
C LEU A 281 -48.59 18.54 46.04
N ALA A 282 -47.79 19.42 45.43
CA ALA A 282 -47.68 20.85 45.82
C ALA A 282 -46.75 21.64 44.88
N LEU A 283 -47.06 22.92 44.67
CA LEU A 283 -46.33 23.89 43.86
C LEU A 283 -46.09 25.17 44.67
N ALA A 284 -44.83 25.63 44.77
CA ALA A 284 -44.43 26.97 45.24
C ALA A 284 -42.98 27.21 44.73
N ALA A 285 -42.65 28.31 44.02
CA ALA A 285 -42.49 29.69 44.51
C ALA A 285 -41.50 29.75 45.69
N LEU A 286 -40.43 30.56 45.68
CA LEU A 286 -40.25 31.89 45.09
C LEU A 286 -38.73 32.20 45.00
N CYS A 287 -38.25 32.98 44.03
CA CYS A 287 -36.98 33.69 44.21
C CYS A 287 -36.95 35.03 43.45
N ALA A 288 -37.24 36.11 44.18
CA ALA A 288 -37.01 37.47 43.74
C ALA A 288 -36.71 38.38 44.93
N LYS A 289 -35.87 39.40 44.69
CA LYS A 289 -35.57 40.58 45.53
C LYS A 289 -34.50 40.42 46.64
N LYS A 290 -33.26 40.80 46.29
CA LYS A 290 -32.39 41.56 47.21
C LYS A 290 -32.98 42.98 47.42
N ARG A 291 -33.00 43.42 48.67
CA ARG A 291 -33.09 44.78 49.24
C ARG A 291 -32.59 44.64 50.69
N HIS A 292 -31.95 45.56 51.40
CA HIS A 292 -31.50 46.95 51.19
C HIS A 292 -29.95 46.99 51.38
N ALA A 293 -29.22 48.10 51.24
CA ALA A 293 -29.57 49.52 51.19
C ALA A 293 -28.79 50.27 50.10
#